data_AF-A0A957UTY5-F1
#
_entry.id   AF-A0A957UTY5-F1
#
_cell.length_a   1.000
_cell.length_b   1.000
_cell.length_c   1.000
_cell.angle_alpha   90.00
_cell.angle_beta   90.00
_cell.angle_gamma   90.00
#
_symmetry.space_group_name_H-M   'P 1'
#
loop_
_entity.id
_entity.type
_entity.pdbx_description
1 polymer ?
#
loop_
_entity_poly.entity_id
_entity_poly.type
_entity_poly.pdbx_seq_one_letter_code
_entity_poly.pdbx_strand_id
1 'polypeptide(L)'
;DYRAALEIMQDHIAHVHFKDGAVDAQGFRRTMLGEGDIDFGWIMERLDQIGYDGHMAIEYELAEPAPEEGLRLWYEAYRAL
;
A
#
# COMPACT_ATOMS: atom_id res chain seq x y z
N ASP A 1 0.27 -7.71 11.76
CA ASP A 1 1.30 -6.66 11.68
C ASP A 1 2.07 -6.85 10.38
N TYR A 2 1.97 -5.90 9.46
CA TYR A 2 2.64 -5.99 8.16
C TYR A 2 4.15 -5.77 8.26
N ARG A 3 4.63 -5.08 9.30
CA ARG A 3 6.07 -4.83 9.50
C ARG A 3 6.78 -6.14 9.80
N ALA A 4 6.30 -6.89 10.79
CA ALA A 4 6.82 -8.22 11.10
C ALA A 4 6.72 -9.20 9.91
N ALA A 5 5.63 -9.13 9.14
CA ALA A 5 5.47 -9.97 7.96
C ALA A 5 6.54 -9.67 6.89
N LEU A 6 6.84 -8.40 6.65
CA LEU A 6 7.91 -7.99 5.72
C LEU A 6 9.26 -8.52 6.19
N GLU A 7 9.64 -8.33 7.45
CA GLU A 7 10.92 -8.81 8.00
C GLU A 7 11.10 -10.33 7.86
N ILE A 8 10.04 -11.10 8.15
CA ILE A 8 10.08 -12.56 8.09
C ILE A 8 10.18 -13.05 6.64
N MET A 9 9.51 -12.36 5.71
CA MET A 9 9.34 -12.83 4.33
C MET A 9 10.28 -12.16 3.34
N GLN A 10 11.15 -11.23 3.76
CA GLN A 10 11.94 -10.37 2.88
C GLN A 10 12.68 -11.14 1.76
N ASP A 11 13.27 -12.30 2.07
CA ASP A 11 14.01 -13.13 1.10
C ASP A 11 13.10 -13.88 0.09
N HIS A 12 11.78 -13.77 0.26
CA HIS A 12 10.76 -14.44 -0.54
C HIS A 12 9.81 -13.47 -1.23
N ILE A 13 10.02 -12.15 -1.10
CA ILE A 13 9.18 -11.14 -1.75
C ILE A 13 9.52 -11.11 -3.25
N ALA A 14 8.65 -11.69 -4.06
CA ALA A 14 8.79 -11.68 -5.53
C ALA A 14 8.09 -10.49 -6.20
N HIS A 15 7.03 -9.96 -5.58
CA HIS A 15 6.25 -8.84 -6.10
C HIS A 15 5.43 -8.18 -4.98
N VAL A 16 5.06 -6.91 -5.14
CA VAL A 16 4.27 -6.15 -4.15
C VAL A 16 3.05 -5.50 -4.79
N HIS A 17 1.93 -5.57 -4.07
CA HIS A 17 0.68 -4.89 -4.41
C HIS A 17 0.35 -3.89 -3.30
N PHE A 18 0.16 -2.63 -3.67
CA PHE A 18 -0.16 -1.55 -2.75
C PHE A 18 -1.66 -1.29 -2.77
N LYS A 19 -2.27 -1.43 -1.59
CA LYS A 19 -3.65 -1.10 -1.27
C LYS A 19 -3.70 -0.59 0.16
N ASP A 20 -4.61 0.32 0.45
CA ASP A 20 -4.74 0.92 1.78
C ASP A 20 -6.06 0.51 2.45
N GLY A 21 -6.05 0.57 3.77
CA GLY A 21 -7.22 0.31 4.58
C GLY A 21 -6.96 0.60 6.04
N ALA A 22 -8.06 0.74 6.78
CA ALA A 22 -8.03 1.01 8.21
C ALA A 22 -8.94 0.03 8.95
N VAL A 23 -8.61 -0.18 10.22
CA VAL A 23 -9.41 -0.99 11.14
C VAL A 23 -10.03 -0.07 12.17
N ASP A 24 -11.37 -0.09 12.25
CA ASP A 24 -12.13 0.61 13.27
C ASP A 24 -13.02 -0.37 14.06
N ALA A 25 -13.92 0.17 14.89
CA ALA A 25 -14.82 -0.63 15.71
C ALA A 25 -15.81 -1.49 14.89
N GLN A 26 -16.02 -1.17 13.62
CA GLN A 26 -16.87 -1.91 12.68
C GLN A 26 -16.06 -2.95 11.88
N GLY A 27 -14.74 -2.96 12.00
CA GLY A 27 -13.83 -3.91 11.38
C GLY A 27 -12.93 -3.25 10.34
N PHE A 28 -12.47 -4.04 9.38
CA PHE A 28 -11.61 -3.57 8.30
C PHE A 28 -12.43 -2.86 7.22
N ARG A 29 -11.95 -1.70 6.77
CA ARG A 29 -12.44 -1.00 5.58
C ARG A 29 -11.28 -0.64 4.65
N ARG A 30 -11.54 -0.68 3.35
CA ARG A 30 -10.62 -0.19 2.32
C ARG A 30 -10.68 1.33 2.25
N THR A 31 -9.58 1.97 1.91
CA THR A 31 -9.48 3.44 1.82
C THR A 31 -8.66 3.86 0.60
N MET A 32 -8.70 5.16 0.28
CA MET A 32 -7.70 5.74 -0.61
C MET A 32 -6.31 5.72 0.06
N LEU A 33 -5.26 5.82 -0.76
CA LEU A 33 -3.89 5.88 -0.26
C LEU A 33 -3.70 7.06 0.70
N GLY A 34 -3.16 6.77 1.88
CA GLY A 34 -2.85 7.77 2.91
C GLY A 34 -4.01 8.08 3.85
N GLU A 35 -5.17 7.46 3.65
CA GLU A 35 -6.33 7.57 4.54
C GLU A 35 -6.48 6.38 5.48
N GLY A 36 -5.69 5.32 5.27
CA GLY A 36 -5.71 4.11 6.08
C GLY A 36 -4.65 4.09 7.18
N ASP A 37 -4.43 2.89 7.73
CA ASP A 37 -3.49 2.66 8.84
C ASP A 37 -2.11 2.16 8.35
N ILE A 38 -1.92 2.01 7.03
CA ILE A 38 -0.68 1.49 6.45
C ILE A 38 0.34 2.61 6.27
N ASP A 39 1.51 2.44 6.90
CA ASP A 39 2.66 3.33 6.74
C ASP A 39 3.45 2.99 5.46
N PHE A 40 3.05 3.57 4.34
CA PHE A 40 3.71 3.34 3.04
C PHE A 40 5.12 3.90 2.97
N GLY A 41 5.40 5.01 3.66
CA GLY A 41 6.75 5.57 3.74
C GLY A 41 7.72 4.57 4.33
N TRP A 42 7.36 3.98 5.48
CA TRP A 42 8.15 2.91 6.10
C TRP A 42 8.32 1.68 5.19
N ILE A 43 7.26 1.27 4.47
CA ILE A 43 7.33 0.12 3.56
C ILE A 43 8.30 0.41 2.41
N MET A 44 8.23 1.58 1.78
CA MET A 44 9.11 1.95 0.67
C MET A 44 10.58 2.01 1.12
N GLU A 45 10.86 2.64 2.27
CA GLU A 45 12.20 2.65 2.85
C GLU A 45 12.72 1.24 3.14
N ARG A 46 11.85 0.36 3.66
CA ARG A 46 12.23 -1.01 3.97
C ARG A 46 12.49 -1.85 2.71
N LEU A 47 11.66 -1.70 1.68
CA LEU A 47 11.85 -2.37 0.39
C LEU A 47 13.18 -1.93 -0.26
N ASP A 48 13.53 -0.64 -0.20
CA ASP A 48 14.82 -0.13 -0.66
C ASP A 48 16.00 -0.73 0.14
N GLN A 49 15.89 -0.78 1.48
CA GLN A 49 16.92 -1.34 2.36
C GLN A 49 17.22 -2.82 2.11
N ILE A 50 16.20 -3.62 1.76
CA ILE A 50 16.36 -5.04 1.43
C ILE A 50 16.75 -5.27 -0.04
N GLY A 51 16.93 -4.21 -0.83
CA GLY A 51 17.35 -4.27 -2.22
C GLY A 51 16.26 -4.76 -3.19
N TYR A 52 14.98 -4.55 -2.87
CA TYR A 52 13.89 -4.87 -3.79
C TYR A 52 13.92 -3.93 -5.01
N ASP A 53 14.04 -4.50 -6.21
CA ASP A 53 14.12 -3.78 -7.48
C ASP A 53 12.91 -4.03 -8.41
N GLY A 54 11.91 -4.75 -7.90
CA GLY A 54 10.70 -5.10 -8.64
C GLY A 54 9.70 -3.94 -8.79
N HIS A 55 8.66 -4.17 -9.59
CA HIS A 55 7.58 -3.19 -9.74
C HIS A 55 6.70 -3.10 -8.48
N MET A 56 6.16 -1.91 -8.22
CA MET A 56 5.07 -1.71 -7.27
C MET A 56 3.75 -1.65 -8.03
N ALA A 57 2.90 -2.66 -7.85
CA ALA A 57 1.57 -2.67 -8.45
C ALA A 57 0.57 -1.94 -7.57
N ILE A 58 -0.31 -1.14 -8.18
CA ILE A 58 -1.47 -0.57 -7.48
C ILE A 58 -2.59 -1.60 -7.56
N GLU A 59 -3.16 -1.97 -6.42
CA GLU A 59 -4.35 -2.82 -6.35
C GLU A 59 -5.54 -2.02 -5.85
N TYR A 60 -6.24 -1.38 -6.80
CA TYR A 60 -7.37 -0.52 -6.52
C TYR A 60 -8.66 -1.35 -6.31
N GLU A 61 -9.18 -1.37 -5.09
CA GLU A 61 -10.34 -2.19 -4.69
C GLU A 61 -11.52 -1.37 -4.13
N LEU A 62 -11.57 -0.07 -4.44
CA LEU A 62 -12.66 0.80 -4.02
C LEU A 62 -13.80 0.77 -5.04
N ALA A 63 -15.03 0.78 -4.53
CA ALA A 63 -16.22 0.91 -5.36
C ALA A 63 -16.40 2.35 -5.85
N GLU A 64 -16.02 3.32 -5.03
CA GLU A 64 -16.07 4.75 -5.33
C GLU A 64 -14.81 5.45 -4.78
N PRO A 65 -14.23 6.41 -5.51
CA PRO A 65 -14.59 6.80 -6.87
C PRO A 65 -14.31 5.69 -7.89
N ALA A 66 -14.91 5.78 -9.08
CA ALA A 66 -14.63 4.87 -10.19
C ALA A 66 -13.11 4.82 -10.51
N PRO A 67 -12.57 3.68 -10.99
CA PRO A 67 -11.12 3.51 -11.16
C PRO A 67 -10.42 4.60 -11.99
N GLU A 68 -11.07 5.14 -13.01
CA GLU A 68 -10.51 6.19 -13.87
C GLU A 68 -10.16 7.47 -13.09
N GLU A 69 -11.00 7.82 -12.11
CA GLU A 69 -10.76 8.94 -11.21
C GLU A 69 -9.89 8.51 -10.02
N GLY A 70 -10.20 7.36 -9.44
CA GLY A 70 -9.51 6.83 -8.27
C GLY A 70 -8.02 6.62 -8.49
N LEU A 71 -7.62 6.07 -9.64
CA LEU A 71 -6.21 5.85 -9.96
C LEU A 71 -5.44 7.17 -10.11
N ARG A 72 -6.07 8.22 -10.65
CA ARG A 72 -5.47 9.56 -10.72
C ARG A 72 -5.24 10.12 -9.32
N LEU A 73 -6.26 10.07 -8.46
CA LEU A 73 -6.18 10.54 -7.07
C LEU A 73 -5.16 9.74 -6.27
N TRP A 74 -5.10 8.42 -6.48
CA TRP A 74 -4.13 7.54 -5.83
C TRP A 74 -2.70 7.94 -6.21
N TYR A 75 -2.45 8.18 -7.49
CA TYR A 75 -1.14 8.64 -7.96
C TYR A 75 -0.75 10.01 -7.41
N GLU A 76 -1.70 10.92 -7.28
CA GLU A 76 -1.49 12.23 -6.65
C GLU A 76 -1.11 12.10 -5.17
N ALA A 77 -1.79 11.22 -4.43
CA ALA A 77 -1.45 10.91 -3.05
C ALA A 77 -0.05 10.28 -2.93
N TYR A 78 0.28 9.33 -3.81
CA TYR A 78 1.61 8.69 -3.85
C TYR A 78 2.72 9.70 -4.07
N ARG A 79 2.50 10.67 -4.96
CA ARG A 79 3.48 11.74 -5.24
C ARG A 79 3.72 12.69 -4.08
N ALA A 80 2.86 12.69 -3.06
CA ALA A 80 2.95 13.53 -1.89
C ALA A 80 3.52 12.80 -0.66
N LEU A 81 3.72 11.48 -0.75
CA LEU A 81 4.49 10.69 0.22
C LEU A 81 5.99 11.01 0.10
#